data_AF-R8HNA4-F1
#
_entry.id   AF-R8HNA4-F1
#
_cell.length_a   1.000
_cell.length_b   1.000
_cell.length_c   1.000
_cell.angle_alpha   90.00
_cell.angle_beta   90.00
_cell.angle_gamma   90.00
#
_symmetry.space_group_name_H-M   'P 1'
#
loop_
_entity.id
_entity.type
_entity.pdbx_description
1 polymer ?
#
loop_
_entity_poly.entity_id
_entity_poly.type
_entity_poly.pdbx_seq_one_letter_code
_entity_poly.pdbx_strand_id
1 'polypeptide(L)'
;MHALELEGLLNKTEGSYYPTCMVITANEGEKLYNLCEPLIKPTLNIIEKYSNQIDAMSKRIETFNHLSKESYSLLLYSGVLLDFGQIINIEENYLETERPLRNNKRYYYAILEQEQTDKESFGMYVNTYLDLGEYQIGLYGNTRYTNLNLITANEETFEEYFHDAITDIITDINYTKKQLVENFVAVDRQVDLNSNVLYEKLGLYKNSQPVIPVFTAVDLSILNEIANTISEDLILLCKENEKPLKEYFASSRYSKEITYEEFFIWWYHFFYTKVTEELIQKGVIITSAQKNQTYIIY
;
A
#
# COMPACT_ATOMS: atom_id res chain seq x y z
N MET A 1 -12.92 -26.70 18.75
CA MET A 1 -13.19 -25.37 18.18
C MET A 1 -12.10 -25.15 17.14
N HIS A 2 -12.45 -24.94 15.87
CA HIS A 2 -11.44 -24.75 14.83
C HIS A 2 -10.70 -23.43 15.05
N ALA A 3 -9.39 -23.38 14.77
CA ALA A 3 -8.58 -22.16 14.95
C ALA A 3 -9.19 -20.93 14.26
N LEU A 4 -9.83 -21.13 13.11
CA LEU A 4 -10.52 -20.06 12.36
C LEU A 4 -11.77 -19.52 13.06
N GLU A 5 -12.49 -20.33 13.84
CA GLU A 5 -13.61 -19.85 14.66
C GLU A 5 -13.10 -18.99 15.83
N LEU A 6 -11.99 -19.41 16.45
CA LEU A 6 -11.34 -18.65 17.54
C LEU A 6 -10.83 -17.29 17.06
N GLU A 7 -10.28 -17.23 15.85
CA GLU A 7 -9.82 -15.99 15.22
C GLU A 7 -10.98 -15.12 14.70
N GLY A 8 -12.22 -15.60 14.74
CA GLY A 8 -13.39 -14.88 14.21
C GLY A 8 -13.41 -14.78 12.68
N LEU A 9 -12.78 -15.74 11.98
CA LEU A 9 -12.69 -15.84 10.52
C LEU A 9 -13.68 -16.86 9.93
N LEU A 10 -14.38 -17.60 10.78
CA LEU A 10 -15.34 -18.62 10.40
C LEU A 10 -16.56 -18.57 11.34
N ASN A 11 -17.76 -18.61 10.77
CA ASN A 11 -19.00 -18.74 11.52
C ASN A 11 -19.72 -20.03 11.15
N LYS A 12 -20.43 -20.62 12.11
CA LYS A 12 -21.25 -21.83 11.91
C LYS A 12 -22.72 -21.48 11.97
N THR A 13 -23.44 -21.72 10.89
CA THR A 13 -24.88 -21.48 10.79
C THR A 13 -25.55 -22.71 10.20
N GLU A 14 -26.55 -23.26 10.90
CA GLU A 14 -27.33 -24.44 10.45
C GLU A 14 -26.46 -25.65 10.05
N GLY A 15 -25.35 -25.87 10.76
CA GLY A 15 -24.44 -26.99 10.49
C GLY A 15 -23.45 -26.77 9.34
N SER A 16 -23.52 -25.63 8.64
CA SER A 16 -22.57 -25.22 7.61
C SER A 16 -21.60 -24.16 8.15
N TYR A 17 -20.40 -24.08 7.55
CA TYR A 17 -19.40 -23.07 7.88
C TYR A 17 -19.32 -22.02 6.78
N TYR A 18 -19.30 -20.75 7.17
CA TYR A 18 -19.17 -19.61 6.28
C TYR A 18 -17.97 -18.77 6.70
N PRO A 19 -17.14 -18.30 5.75
CA PRO A 19 -16.11 -17.34 6.09
C PRO A 19 -16.78 -16.05 6.58
N THR A 20 -16.18 -15.44 7.59
CA THR A 20 -16.57 -14.09 8.05
C THR A 20 -15.60 -13.04 7.51
N CYS A 21 -14.87 -13.35 6.45
CA CYS A 21 -13.96 -12.46 5.75
C CYS A 21 -14.15 -12.65 4.24
N MET A 22 -13.74 -11.68 3.43
CA MET A 22 -13.92 -11.81 1.99
C MET A 22 -12.99 -12.87 1.43
N VAL A 23 -13.54 -13.87 0.74
CA VAL A 23 -12.76 -14.85 -0.01
C VAL A 23 -12.93 -14.55 -1.49
N ILE A 24 -11.84 -14.29 -2.20
CA ILE A 24 -11.87 -13.88 -3.61
C ILE A 24 -11.15 -14.92 -4.46
N THR A 25 -11.91 -15.58 -5.33
CA THR A 25 -11.37 -16.49 -6.36
C THR A 25 -10.93 -15.74 -7.61
N ALA A 26 -10.13 -16.36 -8.48
CA ALA A 26 -9.71 -15.82 -9.78
C ALA A 26 -10.91 -15.29 -10.60
N ASN A 27 -11.97 -16.09 -10.70
CA ASN A 27 -13.20 -15.74 -11.43
C ASN A 27 -14.00 -14.60 -10.78
N GLU A 28 -13.93 -14.45 -9.45
CA GLU A 28 -14.55 -13.31 -8.77
C GLU A 28 -13.70 -12.05 -8.94
N GLY A 29 -12.38 -12.16 -8.95
CA GLY A 29 -11.45 -11.07 -9.20
C GLY A 29 -11.72 -10.35 -10.52
N GLU A 30 -11.93 -11.10 -11.61
CA GLU A 30 -12.29 -10.51 -12.92
C GLU A 30 -13.59 -9.70 -12.85
N LYS A 31 -14.61 -10.21 -12.14
CA LYS A 31 -15.90 -9.51 -11.98
C LYS A 31 -15.76 -8.24 -11.16
N LEU A 32 -15.00 -8.28 -10.06
CA LEU A 32 -14.74 -7.12 -9.21
C LEU A 32 -13.95 -6.05 -9.98
N TYR A 33 -12.97 -6.45 -10.78
CA TYR A 33 -12.20 -5.55 -11.62
C TYR A 33 -13.08 -4.87 -12.69
N ASN A 34 -14.03 -5.59 -13.29
CA ASN A 34 -14.99 -5.04 -14.24
C ASN A 34 -16.01 -4.09 -13.57
N LEU A 35 -16.37 -4.35 -12.31
CA LEU A 35 -17.27 -3.48 -11.54
C LEU A 35 -16.70 -2.07 -11.30
N CYS A 36 -15.38 -1.91 -11.44
CA CYS A 36 -14.70 -0.63 -11.28
C CYS A 36 -14.84 0.30 -12.51
N GLU A 37 -15.12 -0.25 -13.70
CA GLU A 37 -15.11 0.47 -14.99
C GLU A 37 -15.84 1.82 -14.98
N PRO A 38 -17.07 1.94 -14.43
CA PRO A 38 -17.82 3.18 -14.50
C PRO A 38 -17.17 4.34 -13.74
N LEU A 39 -16.33 4.05 -12.73
CA LEU A 39 -15.71 5.06 -11.89
C LEU A 39 -14.34 5.52 -12.41
N ILE A 40 -13.68 4.74 -13.27
CA ILE A 40 -12.30 5.02 -13.71
C ILE A 40 -12.17 6.40 -14.34
N LYS A 41 -12.95 6.68 -15.39
CA LYS A 41 -12.89 7.97 -16.08
C LYS A 41 -13.27 9.15 -15.16
N PRO A 42 -14.37 9.09 -14.37
CA PRO A 42 -14.64 10.12 -13.36
C PRO A 42 -13.48 10.39 -12.41
N THR A 43 -12.84 9.35 -11.86
CA THR A 43 -11.71 9.53 -10.94
C THR A 43 -10.50 10.18 -11.61
N LEU A 44 -10.19 9.79 -12.85
CA LEU A 44 -9.12 10.43 -13.62
C LEU A 44 -9.41 11.93 -13.85
N ASN A 45 -10.66 12.30 -14.12
CA ASN A 45 -11.06 13.70 -14.24
C ASN A 45 -10.94 14.46 -12.91
N ILE A 46 -11.23 13.83 -11.77
CA ILE A 46 -11.03 14.43 -10.44
C ILE A 46 -9.54 14.72 -10.23
N ILE A 47 -8.66 13.75 -10.50
CA ILE A 47 -7.21 13.93 -10.35
C ILE A 47 -6.70 15.03 -11.30
N GLU A 48 -7.17 15.06 -12.55
CA GLU A 48 -6.82 16.10 -13.52
C GLU A 48 -7.28 17.49 -13.08
N LYS A 49 -8.52 17.61 -12.55
CA LYS A 49 -9.08 18.86 -12.02
C LYS A 49 -8.17 19.49 -10.95
N TYR A 50 -7.56 18.67 -10.09
CA TYR A 50 -6.70 19.14 -9.00
C TYR A 50 -5.19 19.03 -9.29
N SER A 51 -4.78 18.67 -10.51
CA SER A 51 -3.38 18.35 -10.81
C SER A 51 -2.41 19.49 -10.46
N ASN A 52 -2.79 20.74 -10.76
CA ASN A 52 -1.97 21.93 -10.46
C ASN A 52 -1.82 22.16 -8.95
N GLN A 53 -2.87 21.89 -8.17
CA GLN A 53 -2.83 22.02 -6.72
C GLN A 53 -1.97 20.92 -6.11
N ILE A 54 -2.15 19.67 -6.56
CA ILE A 54 -1.34 18.52 -6.13
C ILE A 54 0.14 18.79 -6.45
N ASP A 55 0.46 19.27 -7.65
CA ASP A 55 1.83 19.62 -8.05
C ASP A 55 2.42 20.72 -7.15
N ALA A 56 1.68 21.80 -6.91
CA ALA A 56 2.12 22.89 -6.05
C ALA A 56 2.37 22.44 -4.60
N MET A 57 1.52 21.55 -4.06
CA MET A 57 1.68 20.98 -2.73
C MET A 57 2.84 20.00 -2.66
N SER A 58 3.04 19.18 -3.70
CA SER A 58 4.16 18.23 -3.77
C SER A 58 5.53 18.93 -3.70
N LYS A 59 5.64 20.16 -4.23
CA LYS A 59 6.86 20.99 -4.15
C LYS A 59 7.16 21.53 -2.75
N ARG A 60 6.19 21.48 -1.82
CA ARG A 60 6.39 21.84 -0.41
C ARG A 60 6.99 20.67 0.40
N ILE A 61 6.99 19.45 -0.15
CA ILE A 61 7.54 18.26 0.48
C ILE A 61 9.05 18.26 0.22
N GLU A 62 9.83 18.42 1.27
CA GLU A 62 11.28 18.62 1.15
C GLU A 62 11.94 17.42 0.48
N THR A 63 11.54 16.21 0.89
CA THR A 63 12.09 14.94 0.36
C THR A 63 11.91 14.80 -1.15
N PHE A 64 10.87 15.40 -1.75
CA PHE A 64 10.64 15.31 -3.19
C PHE A 64 11.54 16.22 -4.01
N ASN A 65 12.10 17.28 -3.44
CA ASN A 65 12.90 18.27 -4.17
C ASN A 65 14.19 17.69 -4.77
N HIS A 66 14.69 16.59 -4.22
CA HIS A 66 15.92 15.92 -4.65
C HIS A 66 15.66 14.62 -5.42
N LEU A 67 14.39 14.24 -5.57
CA LEU A 67 13.99 12.99 -6.19
C LEU A 67 13.44 13.21 -7.59
N SER A 68 13.68 12.22 -8.45
CA SER A 68 13.00 12.18 -9.74
C SER A 68 11.51 11.85 -9.55
N LYS A 69 10.65 12.27 -10.47
CA LYS A 69 9.22 11.90 -10.44
C LYS A 69 9.00 10.38 -10.44
N GLU A 70 9.91 9.61 -11.04
CA GLU A 70 9.91 8.14 -11.01
C GLU A 70 9.97 7.59 -9.58
N SER A 71 10.70 8.26 -8.70
CA SER A 71 10.96 7.85 -7.31
C SER A 71 9.81 8.09 -6.33
N TYR A 72 8.76 8.83 -6.72
CA TYR A 72 7.67 9.14 -5.79
C TYR A 72 6.28 9.14 -6.41
N SER A 73 6.14 9.25 -7.73
CA SER A 73 4.81 9.43 -8.34
C SER A 73 3.88 8.25 -8.12
N LEU A 74 4.39 7.01 -8.07
CA LEU A 74 3.56 5.85 -7.70
C LEU A 74 3.00 6.01 -6.29
N LEU A 75 3.86 6.34 -5.32
CA LEU A 75 3.44 6.52 -3.94
C LEU A 75 2.46 7.70 -3.79
N LEU A 76 2.74 8.83 -4.46
CA LEU A 76 1.91 10.04 -4.39
C LEU A 76 0.51 9.83 -4.98
N TYR A 77 0.42 9.31 -6.20
CA TYR A 77 -0.86 9.25 -6.91
C TYR A 77 -1.67 7.98 -6.59
N SER A 78 -1.02 6.90 -6.19
CA SER A 78 -1.69 5.64 -5.90
C SER A 78 -1.78 5.41 -4.39
N GLY A 79 -0.64 5.44 -3.68
CA GLY A 79 -0.60 5.26 -2.24
C GLY A 79 -1.33 6.35 -1.46
N VAL A 80 -0.99 7.61 -1.71
CA VAL A 80 -1.49 8.76 -0.93
C VAL A 80 -2.86 9.20 -1.41
N LEU A 81 -3.04 9.47 -2.70
CA LEU A 81 -4.33 9.97 -3.21
C LEU A 81 -5.44 8.91 -3.19
N LEU A 82 -5.13 7.62 -3.29
CA LEU A 82 -6.15 6.59 -3.51
C LEU A 82 -6.16 5.47 -2.47
N ASP A 83 -5.03 5.11 -1.85
CA ASP A 83 -4.96 4.00 -0.89
C ASP A 83 -4.82 4.48 0.57
N PHE A 84 -3.66 4.31 1.20
CA PHE A 84 -3.47 4.53 2.63
C PHE A 84 -3.68 5.99 3.06
N GLY A 85 -3.48 6.97 2.18
CA GLY A 85 -3.78 8.38 2.48
C GLY A 85 -5.28 8.68 2.45
N GLN A 86 -6.07 7.82 1.81
CA GLN A 86 -7.49 8.03 1.55
C GLN A 86 -8.42 7.10 2.35
N ILE A 87 -7.90 5.97 2.84
CA ILE A 87 -8.72 4.93 3.48
C ILE A 87 -9.50 5.45 4.69
N ILE A 88 -8.91 6.34 5.50
CA ILE A 88 -9.59 6.95 6.65
C ILE A 88 -10.77 7.80 6.18
N ASN A 89 -10.61 8.57 5.10
CA ASN A 89 -11.70 9.37 4.54
C ASN A 89 -12.86 8.49 4.04
N ILE A 90 -12.56 7.34 3.44
CA ILE A 90 -13.55 6.36 3.01
C ILE A 90 -14.28 5.76 4.22
N GLU A 91 -13.53 5.36 5.24
CA GLU A 91 -14.09 4.76 6.45
C GLU A 91 -14.98 5.76 7.21
N GLU A 92 -14.52 6.99 7.42
CA GLU A 92 -15.20 7.97 8.27
C GLU A 92 -16.33 8.74 7.56
N ASN A 93 -16.24 8.96 6.24
CA ASN A 93 -17.17 9.85 5.52
C ASN A 93 -18.01 9.16 4.44
N TYR A 94 -17.72 7.90 4.13
CA TYR A 94 -18.53 7.08 3.24
C TYR A 94 -19.13 5.85 3.93
N LEU A 95 -18.32 5.02 4.60
CA LEU A 95 -18.80 3.79 5.24
C LEU A 95 -19.41 4.05 6.62
N GLU A 96 -18.89 5.04 7.35
CA GLU A 96 -19.40 5.51 8.65
C GLU A 96 -19.57 4.37 9.68
N THR A 97 -18.73 3.33 9.58
CA THR A 97 -18.84 2.09 10.36
C THR A 97 -17.46 1.65 10.85
N GLU A 98 -17.39 1.19 12.10
CA GLU A 98 -16.15 0.63 12.65
C GLU A 98 -15.73 -0.65 11.91
N ARG A 99 -14.42 -0.87 11.78
CA ARG A 99 -13.91 -2.13 11.23
C ARG A 99 -14.41 -3.34 12.05
N PRO A 100 -14.63 -4.50 11.41
CA PRO A 100 -15.10 -5.70 12.07
C PRO A 100 -14.15 -6.15 13.19
N LEU A 101 -14.74 -6.66 14.28
CA LEU A 101 -14.00 -7.15 15.43
C LEU A 101 -13.61 -8.62 15.23
N ARG A 102 -12.31 -8.89 15.21
CA ARG A 102 -11.70 -10.23 15.06
C ARG A 102 -10.59 -10.38 16.08
N ASN A 103 -10.65 -11.44 16.90
CA ASN A 103 -9.67 -11.69 17.97
C ASN A 103 -9.34 -10.42 18.80
N ASN A 104 -10.38 -9.71 19.26
CA ASN A 104 -10.29 -8.46 20.03
C ASN A 104 -9.60 -7.27 19.32
N LYS A 105 -9.39 -7.34 18.00
CA LYS A 105 -8.83 -6.27 17.17
C LYS A 105 -9.78 -5.90 16.04
N ARG A 106 -9.71 -4.65 15.58
CA ARG A 106 -10.56 -4.13 14.50
C ARG A 106 -9.77 -4.02 13.21
N TYR A 107 -10.00 -4.93 12.27
CA TYR A 107 -9.29 -4.96 10.99
C TYR A 107 -10.09 -5.68 9.91
N TYR A 108 -9.89 -5.29 8.65
CA TYR A 108 -10.35 -6.04 7.48
C TYR A 108 -9.39 -7.18 7.17
N TYR A 109 -9.95 -8.31 6.74
CA TYR A 109 -9.18 -9.47 6.32
C TYR A 109 -9.81 -10.06 5.06
N ALA A 110 -8.97 -10.61 4.19
CA ALA A 110 -9.42 -11.38 3.04
C ALA A 110 -8.47 -12.54 2.76
N ILE A 111 -9.03 -13.55 2.10
CA ILE A 111 -8.29 -14.64 1.48
C ILE A 111 -8.38 -14.42 -0.03
N LEU A 112 -7.24 -14.19 -0.66
CA LEU A 112 -7.15 -13.86 -2.07
C LEU A 112 -6.48 -15.01 -2.82
N GLU A 113 -7.07 -15.44 -3.93
CA GLU A 113 -6.46 -16.44 -4.80
C GLU A 113 -5.22 -15.86 -5.49
N GLN A 114 -4.09 -16.55 -5.36
CA GLN A 114 -2.81 -16.11 -5.93
C GLN A 114 -2.54 -16.84 -7.25
N GLU A 115 -2.70 -16.12 -8.36
CA GLU A 115 -2.49 -16.70 -9.70
C GLU A 115 -1.02 -16.66 -10.17
N GLN A 116 -0.23 -15.70 -9.66
CA GLN A 116 1.17 -15.48 -10.05
C GLN A 116 2.04 -15.33 -8.81
N THR A 117 3.23 -15.94 -8.74
CA THR A 117 4.07 -15.86 -7.53
C THR A 117 4.84 -14.54 -7.41
N ASP A 118 4.95 -13.79 -8.51
CA ASP A 118 5.75 -12.57 -8.64
C ASP A 118 4.90 -11.28 -8.64
N LYS A 119 3.61 -11.38 -8.36
CA LYS A 119 2.72 -10.22 -8.26
C LYS A 119 1.79 -10.40 -7.08
N GLU A 120 1.31 -9.31 -6.50
CA GLU A 120 0.19 -9.34 -5.55
C GLU A 120 -1.05 -9.95 -6.22
N SER A 121 -1.95 -10.57 -5.43
CA SER A 121 -3.17 -11.17 -5.94
C SER A 121 -3.96 -10.18 -6.80
N PHE A 122 -4.45 -10.61 -7.96
CA PHE A 122 -5.14 -9.77 -8.95
C PHE A 122 -4.33 -8.56 -9.45
N GLY A 123 -3.04 -8.50 -9.15
CA GLY A 123 -2.18 -7.36 -9.46
C GLY A 123 -2.41 -6.12 -8.62
N MET A 124 -3.07 -6.26 -7.47
CA MET A 124 -3.40 -5.14 -6.59
C MET A 124 -2.16 -4.36 -6.16
N TYR A 125 -2.24 -3.04 -6.25
CA TYR A 125 -1.28 -2.19 -5.56
C TYR A 125 -1.63 -2.20 -4.08
N VAL A 126 -0.66 -2.43 -3.20
CA VAL A 126 -0.89 -2.49 -1.76
C VAL A 126 0.34 -1.96 -1.02
N ASN A 127 0.12 -1.61 0.24
CA ASN A 127 1.15 -1.10 1.12
C ASN A 127 1.49 -2.09 2.24
N THR A 128 2.76 -2.15 2.63
CA THR A 128 3.22 -2.89 3.81
C THR A 128 4.19 -2.03 4.56
N TYR A 129 4.10 -2.13 5.88
CA TYR A 129 4.97 -1.43 6.81
C TYR A 129 5.78 -2.43 7.63
N LEU A 130 7.03 -2.06 7.91
CA LEU A 130 7.82 -2.62 8.99
C LEU A 130 8.09 -1.49 9.99
N ASP A 131 7.51 -1.64 11.18
CA ASP A 131 7.70 -0.70 12.29
C ASP A 131 8.96 -1.07 13.09
N LEU A 132 9.88 -0.11 13.22
CA LEU A 132 11.15 -0.22 13.94
C LEU A 132 11.24 0.80 15.09
N GLY A 133 10.09 1.28 15.56
CA GLY A 133 9.95 2.27 16.63
C GLY A 133 10.01 3.70 16.09
N GLU A 134 11.18 4.33 16.17
CA GLU A 134 11.40 5.70 15.66
C GLU A 134 11.37 5.76 14.13
N TYR A 135 11.55 4.62 13.46
CA TYR A 135 11.57 4.52 12.01
C TYR A 135 10.49 3.55 11.53
N GLN A 136 9.84 3.88 10.43
CA GLN A 136 8.98 2.94 9.71
C GLN A 136 9.44 2.81 8.27
N ILE A 137 9.54 1.57 7.79
CA ILE A 137 9.84 1.27 6.39
C ILE A 137 8.54 0.92 5.70
N GLY A 138 8.18 1.68 4.68
CA GLY A 138 7.05 1.40 3.82
C GLY A 138 7.46 0.84 2.47
N LEU A 139 6.64 -0.06 1.93
CA LEU A 139 6.79 -0.60 0.58
C LEU A 139 5.43 -0.64 -0.11
N TYR A 140 5.28 0.22 -1.10
CA TYR A 140 4.05 0.36 -1.89
C TYR A 140 4.24 -0.20 -3.29
N GLY A 141 3.31 -1.02 -3.80
CA GLY A 141 3.40 -1.58 -5.13
C GLY A 141 2.67 -2.90 -5.28
N ASN A 142 2.77 -3.53 -6.46
CA ASN A 142 2.16 -4.82 -6.75
C ASN A 142 3.17 -5.96 -7.01
N THR A 143 4.45 -5.70 -6.81
CA THR A 143 5.61 -6.61 -7.04
C THR A 143 6.57 -6.54 -5.85
N ARG A 144 6.04 -6.39 -4.65
CA ARG A 144 6.80 -6.02 -3.44
C ARG A 144 7.76 -7.10 -2.96
N TYR A 145 7.47 -8.36 -3.29
CA TYR A 145 8.23 -9.53 -2.85
C TYR A 145 9.11 -10.14 -3.94
N THR A 146 9.20 -9.52 -5.13
CA THR A 146 10.00 -10.05 -6.25
C THR A 146 11.47 -9.61 -6.23
N ASN A 147 11.73 -8.46 -5.62
CA ASN A 147 13.05 -7.84 -5.61
C ASN A 147 13.54 -7.71 -4.17
N LEU A 148 14.86 -7.81 -4.01
CA LEU A 148 15.51 -7.54 -2.74
C LEU A 148 15.31 -6.06 -2.37
N ASN A 149 14.82 -5.83 -1.15
CA ASN A 149 14.59 -4.51 -0.57
C ASN A 149 14.67 -4.61 0.96
N LEU A 150 14.54 -3.49 1.68
CA LEU A 150 14.64 -3.49 3.14
C LEU A 150 13.63 -4.41 3.85
N ILE A 151 12.44 -4.61 3.30
CA ILE A 151 11.43 -5.51 3.89
C ILE A 151 11.79 -6.97 3.63
N THR A 152 12.18 -7.30 2.39
CA THR A 152 12.47 -8.68 1.97
C THR A 152 13.87 -9.18 2.35
N ALA A 153 14.81 -8.27 2.67
CA ALA A 153 16.14 -8.64 3.13
C ALA A 153 16.06 -9.52 4.38
N ASN A 154 16.79 -10.64 4.34
CA ASN A 154 16.88 -11.66 5.39
C ASN A 154 18.31 -11.70 5.98
N GLU A 155 18.55 -12.61 6.93
CA GLU A 155 19.86 -12.77 7.58
C GLU A 155 20.97 -13.08 6.56
N GLU A 156 20.71 -14.03 5.64
CA GLU A 156 21.63 -14.41 4.56
C GLU A 156 22.03 -13.20 3.69
N THR A 157 21.08 -12.32 3.39
CA THR A 157 21.36 -11.06 2.68
C THR A 157 22.40 -10.24 3.45
N PHE A 158 22.26 -10.06 4.76
CA PHE A 158 23.19 -9.22 5.52
C PHE A 158 24.55 -9.89 5.72
N GLU A 159 24.59 -11.20 5.90
CA GLU A 159 25.84 -11.97 5.97
C GLU A 159 26.68 -11.80 4.69
N GLU A 160 26.04 -11.79 3.51
CA GLU A 160 26.72 -11.57 2.21
C GLU A 160 27.48 -10.24 2.14
N TYR A 161 26.98 -9.17 2.76
CA TYR A 161 27.59 -7.83 2.63
C TYR A 161 28.46 -7.43 3.81
N PHE A 162 28.30 -8.07 4.97
CA PHE A 162 29.02 -7.69 6.19
C PHE A 162 29.98 -8.74 6.74
N HIS A 163 30.10 -9.92 6.10
CA HIS A 163 31.05 -11.05 6.28
C HIS A 163 31.71 -11.26 7.66
N ASP A 164 32.48 -10.29 8.19
CA ASP A 164 33.28 -10.41 9.42
C ASP A 164 32.94 -9.39 10.54
N ALA A 165 32.09 -8.39 10.30
CA ALA A 165 31.82 -7.31 11.27
C ALA A 165 30.63 -7.55 12.20
N ILE A 166 29.81 -8.58 11.94
CA ILE A 166 28.48 -8.76 12.56
C ILE A 166 28.25 -10.22 12.97
N THR A 167 29.30 -10.99 13.29
CA THR A 167 29.14 -12.40 13.71
C THR A 167 28.50 -12.56 15.10
N ASP A 168 28.43 -11.49 15.91
CA ASP A 168 27.76 -11.49 17.22
C ASP A 168 26.46 -10.64 17.27
N ILE A 169 26.04 -10.00 16.16
CA ILE A 169 24.96 -8.98 16.15
C ILE A 169 23.72 -9.38 15.34
N ILE A 170 23.79 -10.35 14.41
CA ILE A 170 22.60 -10.87 13.71
C ILE A 170 21.83 -11.86 14.59
N THR A 171 21.49 -11.47 15.81
CA THR A 171 20.47 -12.20 16.60
C THR A 171 19.08 -11.61 16.37
N ASP A 172 19.01 -10.38 15.86
CA ASP A 172 17.76 -9.71 15.49
C ASP A 172 17.93 -8.93 14.17
N ILE A 173 17.27 -9.44 13.14
CA ILE A 173 17.25 -8.82 11.81
C ILE A 173 16.61 -7.42 11.83
N ASN A 174 15.60 -7.19 12.67
CA ASN A 174 14.93 -5.89 12.74
C ASN A 174 15.83 -4.86 13.41
N TYR A 175 16.64 -5.26 14.39
CA TYR A 175 17.69 -4.39 14.92
C TYR A 175 18.70 -3.98 13.84
N THR A 176 19.14 -4.93 13.00
CA THR A 176 20.06 -4.66 11.88
C THR A 176 19.43 -3.70 10.86
N LYS A 177 18.17 -3.93 10.47
CA LYS A 177 17.41 -3.01 9.60
C LYS A 177 17.28 -1.63 10.21
N LYS A 178 17.05 -1.53 11.53
CA LYS A 178 16.96 -0.25 12.24
C LYS A 178 18.29 0.52 12.15
N GLN A 179 19.41 -0.13 12.44
CA GLN A 179 20.73 0.51 12.34
C GLN A 179 21.05 0.97 10.90
N LEU A 180 20.66 0.18 9.89
CA LEU A 180 20.80 0.58 8.48
C LEU A 180 19.95 1.81 8.13
N VAL A 181 18.72 1.89 8.63
CA VAL A 181 17.84 3.04 8.40
C VAL A 181 18.34 4.27 9.15
N GLU A 182 18.72 4.13 10.41
CA GLU A 182 19.28 5.21 11.24
C GLU A 182 20.51 5.82 10.56
N ASN A 183 21.44 4.99 10.10
CA ASN A 183 22.59 5.44 9.32
C ASN A 183 22.19 6.06 7.98
N PHE A 184 21.11 5.58 7.35
CA PHE A 184 20.65 6.07 6.06
C PHE A 184 20.13 7.51 6.15
N VAL A 185 19.38 7.83 7.22
CA VAL A 185 18.71 9.13 7.41
C VAL A 185 19.58 10.19 8.10
N ALA A 186 20.72 9.79 8.69
CA ALA A 186 21.59 10.71 9.43
C ALA A 186 22.15 11.85 8.56
N VAL A 187 22.18 13.07 9.10
CA VAL A 187 22.63 14.29 8.39
C VAL A 187 24.14 14.28 8.12
N ASP A 188 24.95 13.79 9.07
CA ASP A 188 26.43 13.75 8.99
C ASP A 188 26.96 12.37 8.55
N ARG A 189 26.26 11.74 7.61
CA ARG A 189 26.50 10.35 7.23
C ARG A 189 27.90 10.15 6.63
N GLN A 190 28.74 9.35 7.31
CA GLN A 190 29.94 8.76 6.73
C GLN A 190 29.59 7.38 6.18
N VAL A 191 29.31 7.29 4.88
CA VAL A 191 29.02 6.00 4.24
C VAL A 191 30.32 5.33 3.86
N ASP A 192 30.63 4.19 4.47
CA ASP A 192 31.67 3.33 3.93
C ASP A 192 31.23 2.70 2.59
N LEU A 193 32.20 2.20 1.82
CA LEU A 193 31.94 1.66 0.48
C LEU A 193 30.94 0.49 0.51
N ASN A 194 31.01 -0.36 1.53
CA ASN A 194 30.19 -1.56 1.65
C ASN A 194 28.72 -1.21 1.90
N SER A 195 28.46 -0.21 2.74
CA SER A 195 27.14 0.31 3.00
C SER A 195 26.52 0.88 1.72
N ASN A 196 27.28 1.64 0.92
CA ASN A 196 26.80 2.15 -0.37
C ASN A 196 26.40 1.03 -1.33
N VAL A 197 27.24 -0.03 -1.45
CA VAL A 197 26.94 -1.19 -2.29
C VAL A 197 25.65 -1.87 -1.83
N LEU A 198 25.47 -2.07 -0.52
CA LEU A 198 24.25 -2.65 0.02
C LEU A 198 23.03 -1.74 -0.23
N TYR A 199 23.15 -0.43 -0.05
CA TYR A 199 22.04 0.50 -0.32
C TYR A 199 21.63 0.53 -1.79
N GLU A 200 22.58 0.42 -2.72
CA GLU A 200 22.26 0.27 -4.14
C GLU A 200 21.58 -1.08 -4.41
N LYS A 201 22.07 -2.16 -3.80
CA LYS A 201 21.46 -3.49 -3.92
C LYS A 201 20.02 -3.54 -3.40
N LEU A 202 19.75 -2.85 -2.29
CA LEU A 202 18.42 -2.72 -1.68
C LEU A 202 17.50 -1.74 -2.41
N GLY A 203 17.98 -1.08 -3.47
CA GLY A 203 17.21 -0.11 -4.25
C GLY A 203 16.99 1.24 -3.56
N LEU A 204 17.72 1.52 -2.47
CA LEU A 204 17.63 2.81 -1.79
C LEU A 204 18.45 3.88 -2.50
N TYR A 205 19.54 3.46 -3.16
CA TYR A 205 20.47 4.30 -3.89
C TYR A 205 20.49 3.96 -5.39
N LYS A 206 20.83 4.96 -6.20
CA LYS A 206 21.22 4.80 -7.61
C LYS A 206 22.33 5.79 -7.93
N ASN A 207 23.45 5.31 -8.45
CA ASN A 207 24.63 6.14 -8.74
C ASN A 207 25.07 6.95 -7.50
N SER A 208 25.15 6.29 -6.34
CA SER A 208 25.54 6.91 -5.06
C SER A 208 24.66 8.08 -4.60
N GLN A 209 23.40 8.14 -5.04
CA GLN A 209 22.41 9.11 -4.57
C GLN A 209 21.17 8.39 -4.02
N PRO A 210 20.55 8.89 -2.93
CA PRO A 210 19.25 8.40 -2.47
C PRO A 210 18.19 8.55 -3.56
N VAL A 211 17.38 7.50 -3.75
CA VAL A 211 16.28 7.50 -4.73
C VAL A 211 14.93 7.13 -4.14
N ILE A 212 14.84 7.07 -2.81
CA ILE A 212 13.59 6.80 -2.09
C ILE A 212 13.16 8.02 -1.29
N PRO A 213 11.84 8.24 -1.10
CA PRO A 213 11.33 9.23 -0.18
C PRO A 213 11.68 8.88 1.27
N VAL A 214 12.13 9.88 2.02
CA VAL A 214 12.31 9.82 3.47
C VAL A 214 11.50 10.97 4.07
N PHE A 215 10.37 10.65 4.70
CA PHE A 215 9.39 11.62 5.16
C PHE A 215 9.60 11.99 6.62
N THR A 216 9.61 13.29 6.88
CA THR A 216 9.45 13.87 8.20
C THR A 216 7.97 13.99 8.58
N ALA A 217 7.68 14.26 9.85
CA ALA A 217 6.32 14.59 10.29
C ALA A 217 5.68 15.77 9.51
N VAL A 218 6.48 16.76 9.09
CA VAL A 218 5.99 17.89 8.26
C VAL A 218 5.58 17.41 6.88
N ASP A 219 6.38 16.55 6.26
CA ASP A 219 6.07 15.97 4.95
C ASP A 219 4.78 15.14 5.02
N LEU A 220 4.59 14.33 6.07
CA LEU A 220 3.37 13.54 6.26
C LEU A 220 2.13 14.41 6.38
N SER A 221 2.23 15.55 7.08
CA SER A 221 1.14 16.53 7.18
C SER A 221 0.75 17.04 5.79
N ILE A 222 1.74 17.35 4.94
CA ILE A 222 1.49 17.81 3.57
C ILE A 222 0.91 16.67 2.71
N LEU A 223 1.38 15.43 2.85
CA LEU A 223 0.79 14.27 2.16
C LEU A 223 -0.69 14.09 2.52
N ASN A 224 -1.04 14.30 3.79
CA ASN A 224 -2.44 14.28 4.22
C ASN A 224 -3.25 15.43 3.60
N GLU A 225 -2.70 16.65 3.53
CA GLU A 225 -3.35 17.75 2.79
C GLU A 225 -3.56 17.37 1.31
N ILE A 226 -2.59 16.70 0.67
CA ILE A 226 -2.68 16.26 -0.72
C ILE A 226 -3.80 15.21 -0.88
N ALA A 227 -3.85 14.18 -0.03
CA ALA A 227 -4.94 13.20 -0.05
C ALA A 227 -6.31 13.89 0.05
N ASN A 228 -6.44 14.82 1.01
CA ASN A 228 -7.67 15.56 1.25
C ASN A 228 -8.11 16.48 0.11
N THR A 229 -7.23 16.78 -0.85
CA THR A 229 -7.57 17.61 -2.01
C THR A 229 -8.63 16.97 -2.89
N ILE A 230 -8.70 15.63 -2.96
CA ILE A 230 -9.68 14.91 -3.78
C ILE A 230 -10.79 14.22 -2.98
N SER A 231 -10.69 14.21 -1.65
CA SER A 231 -11.55 13.41 -0.77
C SER A 231 -13.04 13.67 -0.99
N GLU A 232 -13.46 14.93 -1.02
CA GLU A 232 -14.89 15.27 -1.16
C GLU A 232 -15.48 14.76 -2.48
N ASP A 233 -14.79 15.00 -3.60
CA ASP A 233 -15.23 14.56 -4.93
C ASP A 233 -15.18 13.03 -5.04
N LEU A 234 -14.21 12.37 -4.42
CA LEU A 234 -14.11 10.90 -4.40
C LEU A 234 -15.23 10.27 -3.57
N ILE A 235 -15.52 10.81 -2.38
CA ILE A 235 -16.63 10.35 -1.53
C ILE A 235 -17.96 10.55 -2.26
N LEU A 236 -18.16 11.70 -2.92
CA LEU A 236 -19.35 11.95 -3.72
C LEU A 236 -19.48 10.91 -4.84
N LEU A 237 -18.39 10.62 -5.56
CA LEU A 237 -18.37 9.60 -6.61
C LEU A 237 -18.76 8.21 -6.07
N CYS A 238 -18.25 7.81 -4.91
CA CYS A 238 -18.64 6.56 -4.26
C CYS A 238 -20.13 6.54 -3.91
N LYS A 239 -20.68 7.63 -3.36
CA LYS A 239 -22.11 7.75 -3.02
C LYS A 239 -23.00 7.68 -4.25
N GLU A 240 -22.62 8.35 -5.34
CA GLU A 240 -23.37 8.35 -6.61
C GLU A 240 -23.39 6.98 -7.30
N ASN A 241 -22.33 6.18 -7.11
CA ASN A 241 -22.17 4.85 -7.73
C ASN A 241 -22.45 3.69 -6.76
N GLU A 242 -23.01 3.98 -5.59
CA GLU A 242 -23.24 2.97 -4.55
C GLU A 242 -24.28 1.92 -4.97
N LYS A 243 -25.34 2.34 -5.66
CA LYS A 243 -26.47 1.45 -5.98
C LYS A 243 -26.03 0.19 -6.76
N PRO A 244 -25.29 0.30 -7.89
CA PRO A 244 -24.78 -0.87 -8.59
C PRO A 244 -23.90 -1.78 -7.71
N LEU A 245 -23.08 -1.21 -6.81
CA LEU A 245 -22.24 -1.99 -5.90
C LEU A 245 -23.07 -2.78 -4.89
N LYS A 246 -24.07 -2.14 -4.29
CA LYS A 246 -25.00 -2.80 -3.36
C LYS A 246 -25.83 -3.88 -4.05
N GLU A 247 -26.26 -3.65 -5.29
CA GLU A 247 -26.95 -4.65 -6.10
C GLU A 247 -26.06 -5.86 -6.39
N TYR A 248 -24.79 -5.65 -6.77
CA TYR A 248 -23.82 -6.73 -6.93
C TYR A 248 -23.63 -7.50 -5.61
N PHE A 249 -23.34 -6.80 -4.52
CA PHE A 249 -23.15 -7.38 -3.19
C PHE A 249 -24.34 -8.26 -2.78
N ALA A 250 -25.57 -7.72 -2.88
CA ALA A 250 -26.80 -8.43 -2.52
C ALA A 250 -27.05 -9.68 -3.37
N SER A 251 -26.64 -9.67 -4.64
CA SER A 251 -26.74 -10.83 -5.54
C SER A 251 -25.63 -11.87 -5.36
N SER A 252 -24.52 -11.47 -4.73
CA SER A 252 -23.34 -12.31 -4.51
C SER A 252 -23.45 -13.16 -3.24
N ARG A 253 -22.54 -14.13 -3.09
CA ARG A 253 -22.40 -14.89 -1.85
C ARG A 253 -21.99 -14.04 -0.65
N TYR A 254 -21.31 -12.92 -0.89
CA TYR A 254 -20.79 -12.04 0.16
C TYR A 254 -21.91 -11.51 1.07
N SER A 255 -23.12 -11.31 0.54
CA SER A 255 -24.29 -10.89 1.34
C SER A 255 -24.67 -11.85 2.47
N LYS A 256 -24.22 -13.10 2.42
CA LYS A 256 -24.44 -14.12 3.45
C LYS A 256 -23.21 -14.36 4.34
N GLU A 257 -22.06 -13.81 3.97
CA GLU A 257 -20.76 -14.11 4.57
C GLU A 257 -20.19 -12.91 5.34
N ILE A 258 -20.31 -11.71 4.79
CA ILE A 258 -19.70 -10.46 5.30
C ILE A 258 -20.65 -9.27 5.16
N THR A 259 -20.27 -8.12 5.71
CA THR A 259 -21.03 -6.87 5.52
C THR A 259 -20.69 -6.19 4.20
N TYR A 260 -21.52 -5.20 3.80
CA TYR A 260 -21.24 -4.40 2.61
C TYR A 260 -19.96 -3.58 2.76
N GLU A 261 -19.68 -3.07 3.96
CA GLU A 261 -18.51 -2.25 4.26
C GLU A 261 -17.22 -3.06 4.08
N GLU A 262 -17.21 -4.32 4.51
CA GLU A 262 -16.08 -5.23 4.26
C GLU A 262 -15.90 -5.54 2.77
N PHE A 263 -17.00 -5.81 2.07
CA PHE A 263 -16.99 -6.01 0.63
C PHE A 263 -16.43 -4.77 -0.09
N PHE A 264 -16.90 -3.59 0.31
CA PHE A 264 -16.52 -2.32 -0.31
C PHE A 264 -15.04 -2.05 -0.16
N ILE A 265 -14.44 -2.29 1.02
CA ILE A 265 -13.01 -2.05 1.25
C ILE A 265 -12.15 -2.90 0.32
N TRP A 266 -12.48 -4.17 0.11
CA TRP A 266 -11.73 -5.02 -0.80
C TRP A 266 -12.02 -4.70 -2.27
N TRP A 267 -13.25 -4.35 -2.62
CA TRP A 267 -13.56 -3.80 -3.95
C TRP A 267 -12.80 -2.49 -4.22
N TYR A 268 -12.63 -1.64 -3.21
CA TYR A 268 -11.90 -0.38 -3.32
C TYR A 268 -10.43 -0.61 -3.70
N HIS A 269 -9.82 -1.72 -3.27
CA HIS A 269 -8.48 -2.14 -3.72
C HIS A 269 -8.42 -2.44 -5.21
N PHE A 270 -9.43 -3.10 -5.78
CA PHE A 270 -9.54 -3.27 -7.23
C PHE A 270 -9.70 -1.93 -7.93
N PHE A 271 -10.56 -1.06 -7.38
CA PHE A 271 -10.88 0.23 -7.96
C PHE A 271 -9.63 1.12 -8.08
N TYR A 272 -8.90 1.37 -7.00
CA TYR A 272 -7.72 2.22 -7.09
C TYR A 272 -6.57 1.55 -7.85
N THR A 273 -6.47 0.22 -7.84
CA THR A 273 -5.49 -0.52 -8.66
C THR A 273 -5.69 -0.19 -10.13
N LYS A 274 -6.94 -0.24 -10.60
CA LYS A 274 -7.29 0.06 -11.98
C LYS A 274 -7.07 1.52 -12.35
N VAL A 275 -7.42 2.46 -11.46
CA VAL A 275 -7.10 3.88 -11.65
C VAL A 275 -5.58 4.09 -11.74
N THR A 276 -4.81 3.38 -10.91
CA THR A 276 -3.33 3.44 -10.92
C THR A 276 -2.76 2.99 -12.26
N GLU A 277 -3.26 1.88 -12.81
CA GLU A 277 -2.82 1.37 -14.12
C GLU A 277 -3.09 2.39 -15.24
N GLU A 278 -4.25 3.05 -15.23
CA GLU A 278 -4.58 4.12 -16.19
C GLU A 278 -3.70 5.37 -16.02
N LEU A 279 -3.40 5.77 -14.78
CA LEU A 279 -2.48 6.88 -14.51
C LEU A 279 -1.06 6.58 -14.99
N ILE A 280 -0.62 5.33 -14.89
CA ILE A 280 0.66 4.85 -15.47
C ILE A 280 0.58 4.93 -17.00
N GLN A 281 -0.48 4.40 -17.62
CA GLN A 281 -0.65 4.43 -19.08
C GLN A 281 -0.66 5.86 -19.65
N LYS A 282 -1.22 6.82 -18.91
CA LYS A 282 -1.25 8.24 -19.26
C LYS A 282 0.05 8.99 -18.96
N GLY A 283 1.04 8.35 -18.32
CA GLY A 283 2.30 8.98 -17.93
C GLY A 283 2.18 9.98 -16.78
N VAL A 284 1.07 9.96 -16.04
CA VAL A 284 0.91 10.75 -14.81
C VAL A 284 1.79 10.16 -13.71
N ILE A 285 1.70 8.84 -13.56
CA ILE A 285 2.64 8.04 -12.76
C ILE A 285 3.76 7.55 -13.68
N ILE A 286 5.00 7.76 -13.23
CA ILE A 286 6.20 7.22 -13.86
C ILE A 286 6.70 6.14 -12.91
N THR A 287 6.63 4.87 -13.33
CA THR A 287 7.10 3.75 -12.50
C THR A 287 8.52 3.38 -12.84
N SER A 288 9.28 2.98 -11.82
CA SER A 288 10.49 2.20 -12.03
C SER A 288 10.19 0.84 -12.66
N ALA A 289 11.21 0.19 -13.21
CA ALA A 289 11.09 -1.17 -13.73
C ALA A 289 10.56 -2.17 -12.68
N GLN A 290 10.75 -1.87 -11.39
CA GLN A 290 10.35 -2.73 -10.28
C GLN A 290 8.88 -2.61 -9.90
N LYS A 291 8.13 -1.58 -10.36
CA LYS A 291 6.70 -1.33 -10.03
C LYS A 291 6.35 -1.33 -8.54
N ASN A 292 7.35 -1.10 -7.69
CA ASN A 292 7.20 -0.88 -6.27
C ASN A 292 8.04 0.35 -5.86
N GLN A 293 7.74 0.89 -4.70
CA GLN A 293 8.39 2.08 -4.15
C GLN A 293 8.59 1.91 -2.64
N THR A 294 9.85 1.79 -2.24
CA THR A 294 10.24 1.90 -0.83
C THR A 294 10.21 3.37 -0.40
N TYR A 295 9.81 3.62 0.83
CA TYR A 295 9.91 4.91 1.50
C TYR A 295 10.17 4.70 3.00
N ILE A 296 10.67 5.74 3.67
CA ILE A 296 10.96 5.72 5.10
C ILE A 296 10.18 6.85 5.77
N ILE A 297 9.71 6.63 6.99
CA ILE A 297 9.13 7.64 7.88
C ILE A 297 9.99 7.72 9.13
N TYR A 298 10.29 8.94 9.60
CA TYR A 298 11.05 9.21 10.83
C TYR A 298 10.66 10.54 11.48
#